data_AF-A0A7K2YME8-F1
#
_entry.id   AF-A0A7K2YME8-F1
#
_cell.length_a   1.000
_cell.length_b   1.000
_cell.length_c   1.000
_cell.angle_alpha   90.00
_cell.angle_beta   90.00
_cell.angle_gamma   90.00
#
_symmetry.space_group_name_H-M   'P 1'
#
loop_
_entity.id
_entity.type
_entity.pdbx_description
1 polymer ?
#
loop_
_entity_poly.entity_id
_entity_poly.type
_entity_poly.pdbx_seq_one_letter_code
_entity_poly.pdbx_strand_id
1 'polypeptide(L)'
;MSSNATGGPVDEARPAAARLAAARQPYLIGVRHHAPSLAAAVPALLDGVRPDVVLIELPREAAPWLEWLAHEDTRAPIALAGNGPHGLGFYPFADFSPELAALRWAARNGVPVLPCDLPLGHPGWDRADSVADGEGGGEVGGLRAVLRDRLSGRAGDDLWDRLV
;
A
#
# COMPACT_ATOMS: atom_id res chain seq x y z
N MET A 1 -42.37 14.06 -12.78
CA MET A 1 -41.64 12.81 -12.46
C MET A 1 -40.17 13.05 -12.74
N SER A 2 -39.46 13.69 -11.81
CA SER A 2 -38.00 13.85 -11.92
C SER A 2 -37.36 12.80 -11.02
N SER A 3 -36.70 11.84 -11.67
CA SER A 3 -35.86 10.81 -11.06
C SER A 3 -34.67 11.49 -10.39
N ASN A 4 -34.63 11.49 -9.06
CA ASN A 4 -33.43 11.89 -8.33
C ASN A 4 -32.53 10.65 -8.21
N ALA A 5 -31.51 10.57 -9.06
CA ALA A 5 -30.49 9.53 -8.98
C ALA A 5 -29.61 9.78 -7.76
N THR A 6 -29.99 9.21 -6.62
CA THR A 6 -29.18 9.22 -5.40
C THR A 6 -28.21 8.04 -5.42
N GLY A 7 -27.12 8.16 -6.18
CA GLY A 7 -25.95 7.31 -5.96
C GLY A 7 -25.18 7.88 -4.79
N GLY A 8 -25.21 7.22 -3.63
CA GLY A 8 -24.40 7.65 -2.50
C GLY A 8 -22.91 7.40 -2.74
N PRO A 9 -22.01 7.92 -1.89
CA PRO A 9 -20.55 7.67 -1.99
C PRO A 9 -20.19 6.17 -2.04
N VAL A 10 -21.03 5.31 -1.45
CA VAL A 10 -20.89 3.85 -1.46
C VAL A 10 -21.24 3.25 -2.84
N ASP A 11 -22.27 3.79 -3.51
CA ASP A 11 -22.70 3.32 -4.83
C ASP A 11 -21.67 3.64 -5.91
N GLU A 12 -20.95 4.76 -5.78
CA GLU A 12 -19.86 5.15 -6.68
C GLU A 12 -18.55 4.39 -6.39
N ALA A 13 -18.29 4.04 -5.12
CA ALA A 13 -17.07 3.35 -4.73
C ALA A 13 -17.02 1.87 -5.16
N ARG A 14 -18.17 1.18 -5.25
CA ARG A 14 -18.23 -0.23 -5.66
C ARG A 14 -17.70 -0.49 -7.07
N PRO A 15 -18.11 0.25 -8.12
CA PRO A 15 -17.53 0.10 -9.44
C PRO A 15 -16.07 0.57 -9.51
N ALA A 16 -15.62 1.49 -8.65
CA ALA A 16 -14.21 1.86 -8.55
C ALA A 16 -13.35 0.73 -7.96
N ALA A 17 -13.79 0.12 -6.86
CA ALA A 17 -13.14 -1.04 -6.25
C ALA A 17 -13.05 -2.22 -7.23
N ALA A 18 -14.13 -2.49 -7.96
CA ALA A 18 -14.15 -3.55 -8.98
C ALA A 18 -13.17 -3.27 -10.12
N ARG A 19 -13.07 -2.01 -10.59
CA ARG A 19 -12.08 -1.60 -11.60
C ARG A 19 -10.66 -1.76 -11.09
N LEU A 20 -10.39 -1.41 -9.83
CA LEU A 20 -9.08 -1.57 -9.20
C LEU A 20 -8.69 -3.04 -9.09
N ALA A 21 -9.60 -3.89 -8.60
CA ALA A 21 -9.37 -5.34 -8.48
C ALA A 21 -9.21 -6.03 -9.84
N ALA A 22 -9.81 -5.49 -10.90
CA ALA A 22 -9.67 -5.98 -12.26
C ALA A 22 -8.44 -5.39 -12.99
N ALA A 23 -7.77 -4.37 -12.42
CA ALA A 23 -6.67 -3.69 -13.06
C ALA A 23 -5.50 -4.66 -13.28
N ARG A 24 -4.99 -4.67 -14.51
CA ARG A 24 -3.78 -5.41 -14.89
C ARG A 24 -2.62 -4.49 -15.24
N GLN A 25 -2.89 -3.19 -15.40
CA GLN A 25 -1.93 -2.15 -15.70
C GLN A 25 -2.37 -0.85 -14.98
N PRO A 26 -1.63 -0.37 -13.96
CA PRO A 26 -0.52 -1.08 -13.31
C PRO A 26 -0.99 -2.41 -12.70
N TYR A 27 -0.08 -3.38 -12.58
CA TYR A 27 -0.37 -4.62 -11.86
C TYR A 27 -0.27 -4.35 -10.36
N LEU A 28 -1.37 -4.55 -9.64
CA LEU A 28 -1.46 -4.21 -8.23
C LEU A 28 -1.28 -5.46 -7.37
N ILE A 29 -0.33 -5.40 -6.45
CA ILE A 29 -0.12 -6.40 -5.40
C ILE A 29 -0.48 -5.73 -4.08
N GLY A 30 -1.66 -6.04 -3.55
CA GLY A 30 -2.03 -5.58 -2.21
C GLY A 30 -1.22 -6.34 -1.17
N VAL A 31 -0.56 -5.62 -0.26
CA VAL A 31 0.28 -6.21 0.79
C VAL A 31 -0.18 -5.89 2.19
N ARG A 32 0.05 -6.83 3.10
CA ARG A 32 0.08 -6.57 4.55
C ARG A 32 1.55 -6.45 4.94
N HIS A 33 1.90 -5.37 5.62
CA HIS A 33 3.27 -5.22 6.12
C HIS A 33 3.64 -6.44 6.96
N HIS A 34 4.87 -6.92 6.79
CA HIS A 34 5.38 -8.07 7.52
C HIS A 34 4.59 -9.37 7.36
N ALA A 35 3.95 -9.61 6.22
CA ALA A 35 3.25 -10.86 5.93
C ALA A 35 4.20 -11.93 5.32
N PRO A 36 4.59 -12.99 6.04
CA PRO A 36 5.54 -13.98 5.54
C PRO A 36 5.05 -14.74 4.30
N SER A 37 3.77 -15.09 4.26
CA SER A 37 3.14 -15.79 3.13
C SER A 37 3.22 -14.96 1.85
N LEU A 38 2.98 -13.66 1.97
CA LEU A 38 3.02 -12.76 0.84
C LEU A 38 4.45 -12.42 0.43
N ALA A 39 5.36 -12.21 1.39
CA ALA A 39 6.79 -12.03 1.10
C ALA A 39 7.36 -13.21 0.31
N ALA A 40 6.93 -14.43 0.61
CA ALA A 40 7.30 -15.63 -0.16
C ALA A 40 6.68 -15.66 -1.57
N ALA A 41 5.47 -15.13 -1.75
CA ALA A 41 4.76 -15.12 -3.03
C ALA A 41 5.20 -14.00 -3.98
N VAL A 42 5.63 -12.85 -3.45
CA VAL A 42 5.97 -11.64 -4.22
C VAL A 42 6.98 -11.93 -5.36
N PRO A 43 8.11 -12.62 -5.14
CA PRO A 43 9.04 -12.94 -6.23
C PRO A 43 8.38 -13.67 -7.39
N ALA A 44 7.57 -14.70 -7.11
CA ALA A 44 6.88 -15.48 -8.14
C ALA A 44 5.81 -14.66 -8.89
N LEU A 45 5.12 -13.76 -8.19
CA LEU A 45 4.18 -12.83 -8.81
C LEU A 45 4.89 -11.86 -9.76
N LEU A 46 6.04 -11.32 -9.34
CA LEU A 46 6.85 -10.41 -10.15
C LEU A 46 7.48 -11.13 -11.36
N ASP A 47 7.96 -12.36 -11.19
CA ASP A 47 8.43 -13.21 -12.30
C ASP A 47 7.32 -13.47 -13.34
N GLY A 48 6.08 -13.64 -12.89
CA GLY A 48 4.93 -13.86 -13.79
C GLY A 48 4.54 -12.61 -14.59
N VAL A 49 4.64 -11.43 -13.97
CA VAL A 49 4.23 -10.15 -14.59
C VAL A 49 5.36 -9.53 -15.42
N ARG A 50 6.62 -9.72 -15.02
CA ARG A 50 7.82 -9.13 -15.62
C ARG A 50 7.70 -7.62 -15.81
N PRO A 51 7.55 -6.84 -14.72
CA PRO A 51 7.35 -5.41 -14.80
C PRO A 51 8.61 -4.68 -15.31
N ASP A 52 8.39 -3.60 -16.06
CA ASP A 52 9.47 -2.66 -16.45
C ASP A 52 9.95 -1.81 -15.26
N VAL A 53 9.10 -1.63 -14.25
CA VAL A 53 9.36 -0.85 -13.04
C VAL A 53 8.51 -1.36 -11.88
N VAL A 54 9.09 -1.39 -10.68
CA VAL A 54 8.35 -1.66 -9.43
C VAL A 54 8.08 -0.34 -8.72
N LEU A 55 6.80 -0.06 -8.44
CA LEU A 55 6.41 1.02 -7.56
C LEU A 55 6.22 0.46 -6.16
N ILE A 56 6.85 1.06 -5.16
CA ILE A 56 6.81 0.58 -3.78
C ILE A 56 6.26 1.65 -2.84
N GLU A 57 5.41 1.22 -1.90
CA GLU A 57 4.82 2.09 -0.88
C GLU A 57 5.89 2.47 0.16
N LEU A 58 6.65 3.50 -0.18
CA LEU A 58 7.63 4.17 0.67
C LEU A 58 7.63 5.66 0.35
N PRO A 59 7.97 6.52 1.31
CA PRO A 59 8.04 7.95 1.08
C PRO A 59 9.09 8.27 0.01
N ARG A 60 8.90 9.36 -0.72
CA ARG A 60 9.83 9.82 -1.77
C ARG A 60 11.29 9.90 -1.28
N GLU A 61 11.50 10.28 -0.03
CA GLU A 61 12.81 10.39 0.62
C GLU A 61 13.54 9.04 0.77
N ALA A 62 12.84 7.91 0.61
CA ALA A 62 13.45 6.58 0.64
C ALA A 62 14.26 6.25 -0.63
N ALA A 63 14.05 6.98 -1.74
CA ALA A 63 14.68 6.71 -3.04
C ALA A 63 16.21 6.44 -2.98
N PRO A 64 17.06 7.30 -2.36
CA PRO A 64 18.51 7.06 -2.29
C PRO A 64 18.90 5.87 -1.41
N TRP A 65 17.98 5.34 -0.61
CA TRP A 65 18.23 4.22 0.32
C TRP A 65 17.83 2.86 -0.25
N LEU A 66 17.03 2.82 -1.34
CA LEU A 66 16.50 1.56 -1.87
C LEU A 66 17.59 0.58 -2.29
N GLU A 67 18.69 1.07 -2.88
CA GLU A 67 19.84 0.24 -3.26
C GLU A 67 20.46 -0.44 -2.03
N TRP A 68 20.63 0.31 -0.94
CA TRP A 68 21.19 -0.21 0.31
C TRP A 68 20.24 -1.18 1.01
N LEU A 69 18.92 -0.94 0.97
CA LEU A 69 17.93 -1.88 1.48
C LEU A 69 17.98 -3.23 0.73
N ALA A 70 18.20 -3.19 -0.58
CA ALA A 70 18.24 -4.37 -1.43
C ALA A 70 19.63 -5.06 -1.49
N HIS A 71 20.68 -4.39 -0.99
CA HIS A 71 22.06 -4.86 -1.06
C HIS A 71 22.23 -6.25 -0.43
N GLU A 72 23.08 -7.09 -1.02
CA GLU A 72 23.26 -8.50 -0.60
C GLU A 72 23.84 -8.64 0.82
N ASP A 73 24.71 -7.71 1.22
CA ASP A 73 25.27 -7.65 2.57
C ASP A 73 24.30 -7.08 3.61
N THR A 74 23.18 -6.48 3.20
CA THR A 74 22.20 -5.91 4.11
C THR A 74 21.38 -7.01 4.76
N ARG A 75 21.62 -7.22 6.06
CA ARG A 75 20.94 -8.22 6.89
C ARG A 75 19.79 -7.62 7.68
N ALA A 76 18.59 -8.12 7.42
CA ALA A 76 17.40 -7.80 8.21
C ALA A 76 17.49 -8.41 9.63
N PRO A 77 16.78 -7.85 10.64
CA PRO A 77 15.87 -6.70 10.54
C PRO A 77 16.61 -5.36 10.50
N ILE A 78 16.12 -4.45 9.67
CA ILE A 78 16.61 -3.07 9.56
C ILE A 78 15.42 -2.11 9.50
N ALA A 79 15.65 -0.83 9.72
CA ALA A 79 14.61 0.18 9.55
C ALA A 79 15.19 1.44 8.90
N LEU A 80 14.37 2.10 8.07
CA LEU A 80 14.58 3.50 7.76
C LEU A 80 13.89 4.34 8.82
N ALA A 81 14.53 5.43 9.22
CA ALA A 81 13.95 6.45 10.08
C ALA A 81 13.96 7.78 9.32
N GLY A 82 12.83 8.48 9.32
CA GLY A 82 12.66 9.73 8.61
C GLY A 82 11.94 10.74 9.49
N ASN A 83 12.47 11.96 9.58
CA ASN A 83 11.85 13.03 10.35
C ASN A 83 11.05 13.96 9.43
N GLY A 84 9.79 14.20 9.79
CA GLY A 84 8.90 15.15 9.12
C GLY A 84 8.27 16.15 10.09
N PRO A 85 7.35 17.00 9.60
CA PRO A 85 6.58 17.94 10.41
C PRO A 85 5.77 17.26 11.53
N HIS A 86 5.42 15.98 11.34
CA HIS A 86 4.67 15.15 12.30
C HIS A 86 5.58 14.32 13.21
N GLY A 87 6.90 14.57 13.19
CA GLY A 87 7.88 13.86 13.98
C GLY A 87 8.58 12.72 13.23
N LEU A 88 9.13 11.78 14.00
CA LEU A 88 9.95 10.69 13.50
C LEU A 88 9.09 9.48 13.09
N GLY A 89 9.09 9.14 11.81
CA GLY A 89 8.51 7.92 11.26
C GLY A 89 9.54 6.80 11.15
N PHE A 90 9.11 5.58 11.42
CA PHE A 90 9.93 4.37 11.29
C PHE A 90 9.31 3.41 10.27
N TYR A 91 10.14 2.92 9.35
CA TYR A 91 9.79 1.96 8.31
C TYR A 91 10.62 0.70 8.51
N PRO A 92 10.14 -0.26 9.32
CA PRO A 92 10.85 -1.50 9.59
C PRO A 92 10.77 -2.47 8.42
N PHE A 93 11.84 -3.22 8.21
CA PHE A 93 11.94 -4.28 7.21
C PHE A 93 12.51 -5.55 7.85
N ALA A 94 11.87 -6.67 7.54
CA ALA A 94 12.32 -8.01 7.89
C ALA A 94 12.37 -8.88 6.63
N ASP A 95 13.01 -10.06 6.69
CA ASP A 95 13.00 -11.00 5.56
C ASP A 95 11.59 -11.46 5.16
N PHE A 96 10.61 -11.31 6.06
CA PHE A 96 9.19 -11.55 5.83
C PHE A 96 8.39 -10.28 5.47
N SER A 97 9.04 -9.17 5.14
CA SER A 97 8.39 -7.98 4.58
C SER A 97 8.22 -8.13 3.06
N PRO A 98 6.99 -8.09 2.52
CA PRO A 98 6.74 -8.08 1.08
C PRO A 98 7.53 -7.00 0.32
N GLU A 99 7.71 -5.85 0.95
CA GLU A 99 8.45 -4.70 0.42
C GLU A 99 9.93 -5.02 0.26
N LEU A 100 10.57 -5.60 1.29
CA LEU A 100 11.97 -6.01 1.22
C LEU A 100 12.17 -7.16 0.21
N ALA A 101 11.21 -8.08 0.12
CA ALA A 101 11.23 -9.15 -0.87
C ALA A 101 11.16 -8.59 -2.31
N ALA A 102 10.28 -7.61 -2.55
CA ALA A 102 10.18 -6.92 -3.84
C ALA A 102 11.47 -6.17 -4.21
N LEU A 103 12.04 -5.42 -3.27
CA LEU A 103 13.30 -4.68 -3.46
C LEU A 103 14.45 -5.62 -3.86
N ARG A 104 14.63 -6.71 -3.11
CA ARG A 104 15.68 -7.69 -3.39
C ARG A 104 15.44 -8.47 -4.69
N TRP A 105 14.18 -8.76 -5.03
CA TRP A 105 13.85 -9.35 -6.33
C TRP A 105 14.21 -8.39 -7.47
N ALA A 106 13.84 -7.12 -7.35
CA ALA A 106 14.08 -6.11 -8.37
C ALA A 106 15.59 -5.89 -8.60
N ALA A 107 16.37 -5.79 -7.52
CA ALA A 107 17.83 -5.70 -7.60
C ALA A 107 18.47 -6.89 -8.33
N ARG A 108 18.04 -8.13 -8.02
CA ARG A 108 18.55 -9.33 -8.71
C ARG A 108 18.19 -9.40 -10.19
N ASN A 109 17.08 -8.80 -10.59
CA ASN A 109 16.57 -8.83 -11.97
C ASN A 109 16.89 -7.55 -12.75
N GLY A 110 17.60 -6.58 -12.16
CA GLY A 110 17.91 -5.31 -12.81
C GLY A 110 16.67 -4.44 -13.10
N VAL A 111 15.59 -4.62 -12.35
CA VAL A 111 14.35 -3.85 -12.51
C VAL A 111 14.40 -2.60 -11.63
N PRO A 112 14.16 -1.39 -12.15
CA PRO A 112 14.15 -0.18 -11.35
C PRO A 112 13.01 -0.17 -10.33
N VAL A 113 13.27 0.41 -9.16
CA VAL A 113 12.27 0.60 -8.10
C VAL A 113 12.11 2.09 -7.81
N LEU A 114 10.87 2.55 -7.69
CA LEU A 114 10.54 3.93 -7.34
C LEU A 114 9.60 3.96 -6.13
N PRO A 115 9.86 4.82 -5.12
CA PRO A 115 8.87 5.08 -4.08
C PRO A 115 7.65 5.78 -4.69
N CYS A 116 6.45 5.36 -4.29
CA CYS A 116 5.20 5.92 -4.81
C CYS A 116 4.28 6.50 -3.73
N ASP A 117 4.76 6.67 -2.49
CA ASP A 117 3.99 7.28 -1.41
C ASP A 117 4.23 8.80 -1.31
N LEU A 118 3.41 9.47 -0.50
CA LEU A 118 3.56 10.87 -0.17
C LEU A 118 4.92 11.16 0.49
N PRO A 119 5.52 12.32 0.21
CA PRO A 119 6.70 12.79 0.95
C PRO A 119 6.43 12.85 2.46
N LEU A 120 7.46 12.60 3.28
CA LEU A 120 7.36 12.69 4.75
C LEU A 120 6.85 14.06 5.23
N GLY A 121 7.16 15.11 4.48
CA GLY A 121 6.74 16.49 4.76
C GLY A 121 5.38 16.90 4.22
N HIS A 122 4.61 15.97 3.64
CA HIS A 122 3.40 16.33 2.91
C HIS A 122 2.22 16.62 3.86
N PRO A 123 1.47 17.73 3.70
CA PRO A 123 0.32 18.08 4.55
C PRO A 123 -0.88 17.12 4.42
N GLY A 124 -0.77 16.12 3.54
CA GLY A 124 -1.75 15.03 3.42
C GLY A 124 -1.76 14.11 4.65
N TRP A 125 -0.64 14.03 5.39
CA TRP A 125 -0.56 13.27 6.62
C TRP A 125 -1.46 13.86 7.72
N ASP A 126 -1.55 15.20 7.84
CA ASP A 126 -2.48 15.88 8.76
C ASP A 126 -3.96 15.51 8.52
N ARG A 127 -4.33 15.31 7.24
CA ARG A 127 -5.69 14.88 6.90
C ARG A 127 -5.95 13.43 7.25
N ALA A 128 -4.94 12.55 7.16
CA ALA A 128 -5.08 11.13 7.45
C ALA A 128 -5.42 10.89 8.94
N ASP A 129 -4.75 11.60 9.85
CA ASP A 129 -5.04 11.58 11.28
C ASP A 129 -6.48 12.04 11.56
N SER A 130 -6.94 13.07 10.84
CA SER A 130 -8.31 13.59 10.92
C SER A 130 -9.38 12.57 10.46
N VAL A 131 -9.04 11.59 9.60
CA VAL A 131 -9.98 10.55 9.14
C VAL A 131 -10.00 9.33 10.08
N ALA A 132 -8.95 9.14 10.87
CA ALA A 132 -8.87 8.08 11.88
C ALA A 132 -9.77 8.37 13.09
N ASP A 133 -9.96 9.66 13.43
CA ASP A 133 -10.76 10.12 14.57
C ASP A 133 -12.28 10.20 14.33
N GLY A 134 -12.75 9.70 13.18
CA GLY A 134 -14.18 9.58 12.88
C GLY A 134 -14.76 10.81 12.18
N GLU A 135 -15.63 10.55 11.21
CA GLU A 135 -16.34 11.52 10.34
C GLU A 135 -15.58 12.03 9.09
N GLY A 136 -14.85 11.15 8.40
CA GLY A 136 -14.45 11.38 7.01
C GLY A 136 -15.54 11.06 5.99
N GLY A 137 -16.56 11.91 5.87
CA GLY A 137 -17.60 11.81 4.83
C GLY A 137 -17.08 12.16 3.43
N GLY A 138 -16.58 11.17 2.69
CA GLY A 138 -16.12 11.33 1.29
C GLY A 138 -15.93 9.99 0.56
N GLU A 139 -15.41 10.01 -0.68
CA GLU A 139 -15.20 8.81 -1.55
C GLU A 139 -14.42 7.67 -0.86
N VAL A 140 -13.43 8.00 -0.03
CA VAL A 140 -12.65 7.03 0.78
C VAL A 140 -13.53 6.33 1.82
N GLY A 141 -14.48 7.05 2.42
CA GLY A 141 -15.50 6.48 3.30
C GLY A 141 -16.45 5.53 2.54
N GLY A 142 -16.78 5.87 1.30
CA GLY A 142 -17.52 5.00 0.38
C GLY A 142 -16.81 3.67 0.09
N LEU A 143 -15.52 3.73 -0.27
CA LEU A 143 -14.70 2.53 -0.54
C LEU A 143 -14.54 1.65 0.70
N ARG A 144 -14.23 2.26 1.86
CA ARG A 144 -14.14 1.54 3.15
C ARG A 144 -15.46 0.84 3.50
N ALA A 145 -16.59 1.48 3.25
CA ALA A 145 -17.91 0.88 3.47
C ALA A 145 -18.19 -0.31 2.54
N VAL A 146 -17.83 -0.22 1.25
CA VAL A 146 -17.96 -1.34 0.29
C VAL A 146 -17.08 -2.53 0.68
N LEU A 147 -15.84 -2.28 1.11
CA LEU A 147 -14.95 -3.34 1.55
C LEU A 147 -15.51 -4.03 2.81
N ARG A 148 -16.04 -3.25 3.77
CA ARG A 148 -16.66 -3.79 4.99
C ARG A 148 -17.91 -4.63 4.70
N ASP A 149 -18.73 -4.22 3.73
CA ASP A 149 -19.90 -4.98 3.28
C ASP A 149 -19.52 -6.36 2.72
N ARG A 150 -18.42 -6.44 1.97
CA ARG A 150 -17.93 -7.72 1.42
C ARG A 150 -17.17 -8.58 2.41
N LEU A 151 -16.52 -7.98 3.39
CA LEU A 151 -15.69 -8.65 4.38
C LEU A 151 -16.45 -8.69 5.70
N SER A 152 -17.28 -9.73 5.91
CA SER A 152 -18.07 -9.88 7.13
C SER A 152 -17.22 -9.68 8.39
N GLY A 153 -17.54 -8.69 9.24
CA GLY A 153 -16.68 -8.32 10.37
C GLY A 153 -17.16 -7.24 11.33
N ARG A 154 -16.51 -7.19 12.52
CA ARG A 154 -16.71 -6.13 13.52
C ARG A 154 -16.07 -4.82 13.05
N ALA A 155 -16.59 -3.70 13.54
CA ALA A 155 -16.05 -2.37 13.24
C ALA A 155 -14.64 -2.22 13.84
N GLY A 156 -13.63 -1.90 13.01
CA GLY A 156 -12.24 -1.70 13.43
C GLY A 156 -11.24 -1.91 12.27
N ASP A 157 -9.95 -1.97 12.60
CA ASP A 157 -8.83 -2.16 11.66
C ASP A 157 -8.69 -3.59 11.11
N ASP A 158 -9.52 -4.52 11.59
CA ASP A 158 -9.56 -5.94 11.18
C ASP A 158 -9.95 -6.16 9.71
N LEU A 159 -10.34 -5.10 8.98
CA LEU A 159 -10.68 -5.17 7.56
C LEU A 159 -9.51 -5.74 6.73
N TRP A 160 -8.29 -5.35 7.09
CA TRP A 160 -7.07 -5.74 6.39
C TRP A 160 -6.63 -7.18 6.71
N ASP A 161 -6.88 -7.67 7.92
CA ASP A 161 -6.54 -9.04 8.33
C ASP A 161 -7.38 -10.12 7.61
N ARG A 162 -8.46 -9.72 6.91
CA ARG A 162 -9.34 -10.64 6.15
C ARG A 162 -9.25 -10.51 4.64
N LEU A 163 -8.40 -9.61 4.14
CA LEU A 163 -8.18 -9.42 2.71
C LEU A 163 -7.14 -10.40 2.10
N VAL A 164 -6.45 -11.18 2.94
CA VAL A 164 -5.35 -12.09 2.55
C VAL A 164 -5.72 -13.55 2.71
#